data_AF-A0A8X6FP15-F1
#
_entry.id   AF-A0A8X6FP15-F1
#
_cell.length_a   1.000
_cell.length_b   1.000
_cell.length_c   1.000
_cell.angle_alpha   90.00
_cell.angle_beta   90.00
_cell.angle_gamma   90.00
#
_symmetry.space_group_name_H-M   'P 1'
#
loop_
_entity.id
_entity.type
_entity.pdbx_description
1 polymer ?
#
loop_
_entity_poly.entity_id
_entity_poly.type
_entity_poly.pdbx_seq_one_letter_code
_entity_poly.pdbx_strand_id
1 'polypeptide(L)'
;LVALSIADCSIDGFRCCLSEFLPLVSPAGIQLTEKRLAAACTIGSDTLECIEDYADNCVGRENEKLEQSMNKTKNFIGIVCPTTSEFMKSVKEYENCFQNASLSFQTCYNKTLLPESSADDDKSKWKAECCEYKNLRNCAVQSVEDVCGATASQVLQDEITNLNGAGLELACQDIFGECSNSAVTLASPFLFILLAFLYMFL
;
A
#
# COMPACT_ATOMS: atom_id res chain seq x y z
N LEU A 1 30.07 -14.97 -13.88
CA LEU A 1 30.30 -15.19 -12.43
C LEU A 1 29.35 -14.28 -11.69
N VAL A 2 28.11 -14.71 -11.50
CA VAL A 2 27.14 -14.00 -10.66
C VAL A 2 27.48 -14.38 -9.23
N ALA A 3 27.87 -13.40 -8.42
CA ALA A 3 28.13 -13.61 -7.01
C ALA A 3 26.82 -14.05 -6.35
N LEU A 4 26.83 -15.22 -5.70
CA LEU A 4 25.80 -15.62 -4.75
C LEU A 4 25.80 -14.57 -3.63
N SER A 5 24.87 -13.62 -3.69
CA SER A 5 24.55 -12.78 -2.54
C SER A 5 23.99 -13.69 -1.46
N ILE A 6 24.47 -13.52 -0.23
CA ILE A 6 23.83 -14.08 0.96
C ILE A 6 22.37 -13.65 0.89
N ALA A 7 21.43 -14.61 0.85
CA ALA A 7 20.01 -14.30 0.77
C ALA A 7 19.64 -13.41 1.97
N ASP A 8 19.18 -12.20 1.70
CA ASP A 8 18.65 -11.32 2.75
C ASP A 8 17.28 -11.87 3.15
N CYS A 9 17.26 -12.59 4.28
CA CYS A 9 16.04 -13.19 4.83
C CYS A 9 15.23 -12.22 5.71
N SER A 10 15.49 -10.92 5.57
CA SER A 10 14.62 -9.89 6.13
C SER A 10 13.40 -9.65 5.25
N ILE A 11 12.42 -8.92 5.80
CA ILE A 11 11.24 -8.49 5.03
C ILE A 11 11.61 -7.62 3.83
N ASP A 12 12.78 -6.97 3.86
CA ASP A 12 13.27 -6.18 2.74
C ASP A 12 13.67 -7.06 1.56
N GLY A 13 14.15 -8.29 1.80
CA GLY A 13 14.36 -9.28 0.75
C GLY A 13 13.08 -9.61 -0.01
N PHE A 14 11.97 -9.83 0.70
CA PHE A 14 10.66 -10.05 0.07
C PHE A 14 10.15 -8.79 -0.66
N ARG A 15 10.34 -7.60 -0.07
CA ARG A 15 9.97 -6.31 -0.70
C ARG A 15 10.78 -6.04 -1.97
N CYS A 16 12.04 -6.45 -2.02
CA CYS A 16 12.88 -6.32 -3.20
C CYS A 16 12.30 -7.03 -4.42
N CYS A 17 11.70 -8.21 -4.24
CA CYS A 17 11.02 -8.93 -5.32
C CYS A 17 9.83 -8.14 -5.91
N LEU A 18 9.22 -7.27 -5.10
CA LEU A 18 8.02 -6.49 -5.47
C LEU A 18 8.34 -5.06 -5.91
N SER A 19 9.62 -4.71 -6.06
CA SER A 19 10.11 -3.35 -6.28
C SER A 19 9.42 -2.57 -7.40
N GLU A 20 8.92 -3.25 -8.42
CA GLU A 20 8.30 -2.66 -9.60
C GLU A 20 6.79 -2.40 -9.43
N PHE A 21 6.17 -3.05 -8.44
CA PHE A 21 4.81 -2.76 -7.99
C PHE A 21 4.80 -1.64 -6.94
N LEU A 22 5.89 -1.43 -6.19
CA LEU A 22 5.98 -0.40 -5.15
C LEU A 22 5.61 1.03 -5.62
N PRO A 23 5.97 1.49 -6.82
CA PRO A 23 5.65 2.85 -7.26
C PRO A 23 4.17 3.12 -7.57
N LEU A 24 3.30 2.11 -7.58
CA LEU A 24 1.88 2.27 -7.90
C LEU A 24 1.13 3.13 -6.89
N VAL A 25 1.52 3.06 -5.61
CA VAL A 25 1.09 3.98 -4.55
C VAL A 25 2.33 4.40 -3.77
N SER A 26 2.68 5.68 -3.85
CA SER A 26 3.91 6.21 -3.24
C SER A 26 3.67 7.62 -2.70
N PRO A 27 4.60 8.21 -1.92
CA PRO A 27 4.51 9.62 -1.52
C PRO A 27 4.27 10.60 -2.68
N ALA A 28 4.70 10.24 -3.89
CA ALA A 28 4.50 11.05 -5.09
C ALA A 28 3.05 11.03 -5.61
N GLY A 29 2.20 10.12 -5.15
CA GLY A 29 0.80 10.01 -5.58
C GLY A 29 0.35 8.58 -5.82
N ILE A 30 -0.89 8.46 -6.28
CA ILE A 30 -1.49 7.20 -6.72
C ILE A 30 -1.30 7.09 -8.23
N GLN A 31 -0.41 6.20 -8.65
CA GLN A 31 -0.03 5.96 -10.03
C GLN A 31 -0.58 4.63 -10.58
N LEU A 32 -1.56 4.05 -9.88
CA LEU A 32 -2.28 2.86 -10.33
C LEU A 32 -3.04 3.18 -11.62
N THR A 33 -2.43 2.85 -12.76
CA THR A 33 -2.94 3.08 -14.11
C THR A 33 -2.75 1.82 -14.93
N GLU A 34 -3.54 1.64 -15.99
CA GLU A 34 -3.43 0.47 -16.88
C GLU A 34 -1.99 0.34 -17.41
N LYS A 35 -1.39 1.45 -17.83
CA LYS A 35 -0.02 1.50 -18.35
C LYS A 35 1.03 1.07 -17.31
N ARG A 36 0.96 1.59 -16.07
CA ARG A 36 1.94 1.28 -15.02
C ARG A 36 1.79 -0.16 -14.55
N LEU A 37 0.57 -0.63 -14.35
CA LEU A 37 0.31 -2.01 -13.95
C LEU A 37 0.73 -2.99 -15.05
N ALA A 38 0.40 -2.72 -16.31
CA ALA A 38 0.84 -3.55 -17.43
C ALA A 38 2.37 -3.60 -17.53
N ALA A 39 3.07 -2.49 -17.29
CA ALA A 39 4.52 -2.44 -17.25
C ALA A 39 5.09 -3.32 -16.12
N ALA A 40 4.58 -3.20 -14.89
CA ALA A 40 4.99 -4.07 -13.78
C ALA A 40 4.73 -5.55 -14.08
N CYS A 41 3.63 -5.86 -14.76
CA CYS A 41 3.29 -7.22 -15.16
C CYS A 41 4.18 -7.80 -16.27
N THR A 42 4.97 -6.99 -16.99
CA THR A 42 5.93 -7.52 -17.98
C THR A 42 7.05 -8.34 -17.35
N ILE A 43 7.34 -8.10 -16.06
CA ILE A 43 8.32 -8.84 -15.28
C ILE A 43 7.67 -9.73 -14.23
N GLY A 44 6.34 -9.94 -14.32
CA GLY A 44 5.59 -10.68 -13.30
C GLY A 44 6.12 -12.10 -13.08
N SER A 45 6.63 -12.77 -14.13
CA SER A 45 7.29 -14.08 -14.01
C SER A 45 8.52 -14.02 -13.13
N ASP A 46 9.38 -13.03 -13.36
CA ASP A 46 10.66 -12.87 -12.66
C ASP A 46 10.41 -12.46 -11.21
N THR A 47 9.37 -11.66 -10.96
CA THR A 47 8.87 -11.38 -9.61
C THR A 47 8.40 -12.66 -8.90
N LEU A 48 7.62 -13.51 -9.57
CA LEU A 48 7.15 -14.76 -8.97
C LEU A 48 8.31 -15.71 -8.64
N GLU A 49 9.28 -15.83 -9.55
CA GLU A 49 10.51 -16.62 -9.34
C GLU A 49 11.31 -16.07 -8.15
N CYS A 50 11.49 -14.75 -8.05
CA CYS A 50 12.15 -14.12 -6.90
C CYS A 50 11.44 -14.45 -5.56
N ILE A 51 10.10 -14.43 -5.53
CA ILE A 51 9.33 -14.75 -4.33
C ILE A 51 9.50 -16.23 -3.96
N GLU A 52 9.55 -17.13 -4.95
CA GLU A 52 9.80 -18.56 -4.73
C GLU A 52 11.21 -18.82 -4.20
N ASP A 53 12.23 -18.21 -4.81
CA ASP A 53 13.61 -18.28 -4.34
C ASP A 53 13.75 -17.73 -2.91
N TYR A 54 13.10 -16.60 -2.61
CA TYR A 54 13.07 -16.07 -1.25
C TYR A 54 12.39 -17.05 -0.29
N ALA A 55 11.26 -17.66 -0.67
CA ALA A 55 10.57 -18.63 0.16
C ALA A 55 11.46 -19.85 0.47
N ASP A 56 12.10 -20.43 -0.54
CA ASP A 56 12.93 -21.63 -0.41
C ASP A 56 14.18 -21.41 0.44
N ASN A 57 14.77 -20.21 0.37
CA ASN A 57 16.02 -19.91 1.07
C ASN A 57 15.80 -19.30 2.47
N CYS A 58 14.70 -18.59 2.68
CA CYS A 58 14.50 -17.76 3.88
C CYS A 58 13.28 -18.14 4.72
N VAL A 59 12.30 -18.85 4.16
CA VAL A 59 11.08 -19.22 4.86
C VAL A 59 11.15 -20.69 5.25
N GLY A 60 11.62 -20.93 6.48
CA GLY A 60 11.49 -22.25 7.09
C GLY A 60 10.01 -22.65 7.20
N ARG A 61 9.74 -23.96 7.23
CA ARG A 61 8.37 -24.53 7.31
C ARG A 61 7.51 -24.03 8.49
N GLU A 62 8.11 -23.33 9.45
CA GLU A 62 7.43 -22.85 10.66
C GLU A 62 6.93 -21.40 10.54
N ASN A 63 7.30 -20.65 9.50
CA ASN A 63 6.85 -19.27 9.31
C ASN A 63 5.59 -19.19 8.41
N GLU A 64 4.51 -19.82 8.89
CA GLU A 64 3.24 -19.96 8.17
C GLU A 64 2.65 -18.61 7.75
N LYS A 65 2.79 -17.56 8.57
CA LYS A 65 2.25 -16.24 8.24
C LYS A 65 2.94 -15.59 7.05
N LEU A 66 4.28 -15.71 6.97
CA LEU A 66 5.05 -15.20 5.84
C LEU A 66 4.75 -15.99 4.58
N GLU A 67 4.68 -17.32 4.68
CA GLU A 67 4.26 -18.18 3.56
C GLU A 67 2.87 -17.82 3.04
N GLN A 68 1.90 -17.60 3.94
CA GLN A 68 0.57 -17.15 3.56
C GLN A 68 0.58 -15.78 2.88
N SER A 69 1.39 -14.82 3.35
CA SER A 69 1.51 -13.51 2.72
C SER A 69 2.08 -13.62 1.30
N MET A 70 3.18 -14.36 1.14
CA MET A 70 3.79 -14.62 -0.17
C MET A 70 2.81 -15.31 -1.13
N ASN A 71 2.06 -16.32 -0.67
CA ASN A 71 1.07 -17.00 -1.49
C ASN A 71 -0.09 -16.09 -1.90
N LYS A 72 -0.55 -15.19 -1.02
CA LYS A 72 -1.54 -14.16 -1.38
C LYS A 72 -1.00 -13.25 -2.49
N THR A 73 0.22 -12.75 -2.34
CA THR A 73 0.88 -11.92 -3.34
C THR A 73 1.03 -12.64 -4.68
N LYS A 74 1.54 -13.88 -4.69
CA LYS A 74 1.67 -14.69 -5.92
C LYS A 74 0.33 -14.87 -6.62
N ASN A 75 -0.70 -15.25 -5.87
CA ASN A 75 -2.05 -15.42 -6.40
C ASN A 75 -2.59 -14.10 -6.96
N PHE A 76 -2.37 -12.99 -6.27
CA PHE A 76 -2.81 -11.68 -6.71
C PHE A 76 -2.12 -11.25 -8.01
N ILE A 77 -0.80 -11.43 -8.14
CA ILE A 77 -0.06 -11.21 -9.39
C ILE A 77 -0.69 -12.02 -10.53
N GLY A 78 -0.97 -13.31 -10.30
CA GLY A 78 -1.63 -14.18 -11.26
C GLY A 78 -3.04 -13.72 -11.67
N ILE A 79 -3.75 -13.02 -10.78
CA ILE A 79 -5.08 -12.46 -11.05
C ILE A 79 -4.99 -11.13 -11.80
N VAL A 80 -4.07 -10.22 -11.43
CA VAL A 80 -4.07 -8.84 -11.95
C VAL A 80 -3.33 -8.68 -13.27
N CYS A 81 -2.31 -9.50 -13.54
CA CYS A 81 -1.48 -9.37 -14.73
C CYS A 81 -2.10 -9.82 -16.05
N PRO A 82 -3.06 -10.75 -16.10
CA PRO A 82 -3.86 -10.96 -17.30
C PRO A 82 -4.59 -9.67 -17.71
N THR A 83 -4.43 -9.23 -18.96
CA THR A 83 -5.08 -8.02 -19.49
C THR A 83 -6.60 -8.09 -19.50
N THR A 84 -7.17 -9.31 -19.42
CA THR A 84 -8.61 -9.56 -19.35
C THR A 84 -9.15 -9.61 -17.91
N SER A 85 -8.30 -9.42 -16.90
CA SER A 85 -8.70 -9.52 -15.49
C SER A 85 -9.72 -8.43 -15.11
N GLU A 86 -10.61 -8.75 -14.18
CA GLU A 86 -11.53 -7.75 -13.61
C GLU A 86 -10.77 -6.63 -12.91
N PHE A 87 -9.63 -6.94 -12.28
CA PHE A 87 -8.78 -5.93 -11.66
C PHE A 87 -8.25 -4.92 -12.67
N MET A 88 -7.71 -5.38 -13.81
CA MET A 88 -7.24 -4.48 -14.88
C MET A 88 -8.37 -3.61 -15.43
N LYS A 89 -9.59 -4.17 -15.57
CA LYS A 89 -10.78 -3.40 -15.98
C LYS A 89 -11.11 -2.31 -14.96
N SER A 90 -11.09 -2.63 -13.66
CA SER A 90 -11.34 -1.65 -12.60
C SER A 90 -10.26 -0.57 -12.55
N VAL A 91 -8.99 -0.93 -12.75
CA VAL A 91 -7.89 0.07 -12.85
C VAL A 91 -8.14 1.01 -14.02
N LYS A 92 -8.51 0.49 -15.18
CA LYS A 92 -8.87 1.30 -16.36
C LYS A 92 -10.09 2.20 -16.10
N GLU A 93 -11.08 1.70 -15.37
CA GLU A 93 -12.28 2.46 -15.01
C GLU A 93 -11.95 3.64 -14.08
N TYR A 94 -11.07 3.40 -13.09
CA TYR A 94 -10.79 4.37 -12.02
C TYR A 94 -9.50 5.18 -12.18
N GLU A 95 -8.69 4.97 -13.21
CA GLU A 95 -7.35 5.60 -13.33
C GLU A 95 -7.41 7.14 -13.23
N ASN A 96 -8.37 7.79 -13.88
CA ASN A 96 -8.55 9.25 -13.81
C ASN A 96 -8.95 9.68 -12.39
N CYS A 97 -9.73 8.86 -11.70
CA CYS A 97 -10.15 9.15 -10.34
C CYS A 97 -8.99 9.01 -9.35
N PHE A 98 -8.17 7.97 -9.49
CA PHE A 98 -6.95 7.79 -8.69
C PHE A 98 -5.98 8.97 -8.85
N GLN A 99 -5.80 9.48 -10.07
CA GLN A 99 -5.01 10.68 -10.31
C GLN A 99 -5.60 11.91 -9.61
N ASN A 100 -6.93 12.11 -9.67
CA ASN A 100 -7.59 13.22 -8.97
C ASN A 100 -7.50 13.10 -7.44
N ALA A 101 -7.59 11.88 -6.92
CA ALA A 101 -7.43 11.60 -5.49
C ALA A 101 -5.99 11.84 -4.98
N SER A 102 -4.99 11.83 -5.88
CA SER A 102 -3.57 11.98 -5.50
C SER A 102 -3.27 13.28 -4.76
N LEU A 103 -3.94 14.39 -5.08
CA LEU A 103 -3.74 15.66 -4.37
C LEU A 103 -4.25 15.58 -2.92
N SER A 104 -5.42 14.98 -2.72
CA SER A 104 -5.99 14.74 -1.39
C SER A 104 -5.09 13.81 -0.58
N PHE A 105 -4.64 12.73 -1.22
CA PHE A 105 -3.70 11.77 -0.64
C PHE A 105 -2.40 12.45 -0.19
N GLN A 106 -1.73 13.22 -1.06
CA GLN A 106 -0.50 13.93 -0.73
C GLN A 106 -0.72 14.90 0.43
N THR A 107 -1.85 15.61 0.44
CA THR A 107 -2.21 16.53 1.53
C THR A 107 -2.39 15.78 2.85
N CYS A 108 -3.03 14.61 2.83
CA CYS A 108 -3.18 13.75 3.99
C CYS A 108 -1.81 13.25 4.47
N TYR A 109 -1.04 12.61 3.59
CA TYR A 109 0.25 12.00 3.93
C TYR A 109 1.25 13.02 4.46
N ASN A 110 1.34 14.21 3.86
CA ASN A 110 2.24 15.27 4.34
C ASN A 110 1.91 15.75 5.76
N LYS A 111 0.65 15.70 6.18
CA LYS A 111 0.25 16.00 7.58
C LYS A 111 0.67 14.90 8.55
N THR A 112 0.90 13.69 8.06
CA THR A 112 1.31 12.55 8.89
C THR A 112 2.82 12.41 9.01
N LEU A 113 3.60 13.17 8.23
CA LEU A 113 5.05 13.20 8.33
C LEU A 113 5.43 13.77 9.69
N LEU A 114 5.96 12.92 10.55
CA LEU A 114 6.58 13.34 11.79
C LEU A 114 7.98 13.89 11.48
N PRO A 115 8.50 14.86 12.26
CA PRO A 115 9.90 15.25 12.16
C PRO A 115 10.76 14.00 12.34
N GLU A 116 11.79 13.83 11.49
CA GLU A 116 12.75 12.73 11.58
C GLU A 116 13.21 12.58 13.03
N SER A 117 12.73 11.55 13.72
CA SER A 117 13.34 11.16 14.97
C SER A 117 14.60 10.39 14.59
N SER A 118 15.75 10.87 15.06
CA SER A 118 17.00 10.10 15.02
C SER A 118 16.85 8.94 16.02
N ALA A 119 16.05 7.95 15.65
CA ALA A 119 15.92 6.71 16.38
C ALA A 119 17.25 5.96 16.27
N ASP A 120 18.00 5.95 17.37
CA ASP A 120 19.33 5.33 17.41
C ASP A 120 19.27 3.79 17.43
N ASP A 121 18.10 3.19 17.72
CA ASP A 121 17.91 1.74 17.78
C ASP A 121 16.94 1.19 16.71
N ASP A 122 17.21 -0.04 16.26
CA ASP A 122 16.48 -0.68 15.15
C ASP A 122 14.99 -0.88 15.42
N LYS A 123 14.59 -1.07 16.69
CA LYS A 123 13.17 -1.23 17.05
C LYS A 123 12.42 0.08 16.86
N SER A 124 13.02 1.20 17.24
CA SER A 124 12.45 2.53 17.05
C SER A 124 12.35 2.91 15.56
N LYS A 125 13.34 2.52 14.74
CA LYS A 125 13.29 2.67 13.27
C LYS A 125 12.16 1.86 12.65
N TRP A 126 12.07 0.57 12.99
CA TRP A 126 11.02 -0.30 12.48
C TRP A 126 9.62 0.20 12.86
N LYS A 127 9.47 0.70 14.10
CA LYS A 127 8.22 1.35 14.52
C LYS A 127 7.89 2.59 13.67
N ALA A 128 8.87 3.44 13.40
CA ALA A 128 8.68 4.63 12.56
C ALA A 128 8.23 4.24 11.15
N GLU A 129 8.93 3.30 10.50
CA GLU A 129 8.60 2.78 9.17
C GLU A 129 7.19 2.17 9.13
N CYS A 130 6.83 1.36 10.13
CA CYS A 130 5.50 0.77 10.22
C CYS A 130 4.39 1.81 10.38
N CYS A 131 4.63 2.86 11.17
CA CYS A 131 3.67 3.94 11.32
C CYS A 131 3.57 4.82 10.08
N GLU A 132 4.68 5.05 9.39
CA GLU A 132 4.68 5.75 8.11
C GLU A 132 3.90 4.97 7.05
N TYR A 133 4.15 3.66 6.93
CA TYR A 133 3.39 2.77 6.04
C TYR A 133 1.89 2.80 6.34
N LYS A 134 1.51 2.66 7.62
CA LYS A 134 0.11 2.73 8.06
C LYS A 134 -0.54 4.04 7.63
N ASN A 135 0.16 5.16 7.81
CA ASN A 135 -0.34 6.48 7.45
C ASN A 135 -0.46 6.65 5.93
N LEU A 136 0.54 6.22 5.16
CA LEU A 136 0.51 6.22 3.70
C LEU A 136 -0.69 5.44 3.18
N ARG A 137 -0.85 4.18 3.63
CA ARG A 137 -1.97 3.31 3.25
C ARG A 137 -3.31 3.94 3.60
N ASN A 138 -3.49 4.38 4.85
CA ASN A 138 -4.76 4.93 5.31
C ASN A 138 -5.12 6.23 4.55
N CYS A 139 -4.14 7.10 4.31
CA CYS A 139 -4.35 8.31 3.52
C CYS A 139 -4.72 8.00 2.07
N ALA A 140 -4.08 7.00 1.46
CA ALA A 140 -4.36 6.62 0.08
C ALA A 140 -5.79 6.07 -0.05
N VAL A 141 -6.15 5.10 0.80
CA VAL A 141 -7.48 4.46 0.82
C VAL A 141 -8.57 5.50 1.10
N GLN A 142 -8.43 6.31 2.17
CA GLN A 142 -9.44 7.32 2.50
C GLN A 142 -9.61 8.36 1.40
N SER A 143 -8.50 8.82 0.80
CA SER A 143 -8.57 9.84 -0.26
C SER A 143 -9.26 9.32 -1.51
N VAL A 144 -9.07 8.05 -1.84
CA VAL A 144 -9.81 7.42 -2.94
C VAL A 144 -11.26 7.18 -2.56
N GLU A 145 -11.57 6.77 -1.34
CA GLU A 145 -12.95 6.62 -0.90
C GLU A 145 -13.74 7.93 -0.98
N ASP A 146 -13.14 9.03 -0.52
CA ASP A 146 -13.77 10.36 -0.52
C ASP A 146 -14.03 10.91 -1.92
N VAL A 147 -13.15 10.60 -2.89
CA VAL A 147 -13.19 11.17 -4.24
C VAL A 147 -13.87 10.22 -5.24
N CYS A 148 -13.66 8.92 -5.09
CA CYS A 148 -13.99 7.88 -6.05
C CYS A 148 -15.03 6.87 -5.53
N GLY A 149 -15.33 6.88 -4.23
CA GLY A 149 -16.25 5.95 -3.60
C GLY A 149 -15.60 4.64 -3.14
N ALA A 150 -16.36 3.87 -2.35
CA ALA A 150 -15.88 2.67 -1.68
C ALA A 150 -15.37 1.57 -2.63
N THR A 151 -15.99 1.39 -3.80
CA THR A 151 -15.56 0.37 -4.77
C THR A 151 -14.14 0.64 -5.29
N ALA A 152 -13.86 1.89 -5.70
CA ALA A 152 -12.53 2.28 -6.16
C ALA A 152 -11.49 2.21 -5.02
N SER A 153 -11.91 2.57 -3.79
CA SER A 153 -11.10 2.45 -2.58
C SER A 153 -10.68 1.01 -2.32
N GLN A 154 -11.60 0.04 -2.49
CA GLN A 154 -11.29 -1.37 -2.33
C GLN A 154 -10.28 -1.86 -3.37
N VAL A 155 -10.38 -1.43 -4.63
CA VAL A 155 -9.41 -1.77 -5.68
C VAL A 155 -8.00 -1.31 -5.29
N LEU A 156 -7.87 -0.09 -4.77
CA LEU A 156 -6.61 0.44 -4.27
C LEU A 156 -6.12 -0.34 -3.03
N GLN A 157 -7.02 -0.63 -2.09
CA GLN A 157 -6.68 -1.37 -0.89
C GLN A 157 -6.17 -2.78 -1.20
N ASP A 158 -6.78 -3.46 -2.17
CA ASP A 158 -6.35 -4.78 -2.63
C ASP A 158 -4.94 -4.71 -3.26
N GLU A 159 -4.64 -3.68 -4.05
CA GLU A 159 -3.29 -3.45 -4.58
C GLU A 159 -2.27 -3.24 -3.46
N ILE A 160 -2.56 -2.33 -2.53
CA ILE A 160 -1.64 -1.99 -1.45
C ILE A 160 -1.38 -3.22 -0.57
N THR A 161 -2.43 -3.93 -0.16
CA THR A 161 -2.27 -5.03 0.81
C THR A 161 -1.64 -6.28 0.21
N ASN A 162 -1.83 -6.55 -1.09
CA ASN A 162 -1.34 -7.77 -1.73
C ASN A 162 -0.07 -7.58 -2.57
N LEU A 163 0.28 -6.34 -2.94
CA LEU A 163 1.51 -6.01 -3.68
C LEU A 163 2.35 -5.00 -2.92
N ASN A 164 1.93 -3.73 -2.92
CA ASN A 164 2.76 -2.61 -2.51
C ASN A 164 3.27 -2.72 -1.06
N GLY A 165 2.41 -3.21 -0.20
CA GLY A 165 2.62 -3.33 1.24
C GLY A 165 2.63 -4.78 1.75
N ALA A 166 2.63 -5.80 0.88
CA ALA A 166 2.48 -7.20 1.30
C ALA A 166 3.47 -7.65 2.38
N GLY A 167 4.72 -7.18 2.31
CA GLY A 167 5.72 -7.42 3.35
C GLY A 167 5.46 -6.63 4.64
N LEU A 168 5.10 -5.36 4.49
CA LEU A 168 4.87 -4.44 5.62
C LEU A 168 3.59 -4.75 6.39
N GLU A 169 2.52 -5.21 5.73
CA GLU A 169 1.28 -5.65 6.39
C GLU A 169 1.57 -6.72 7.45
N LEU A 170 2.39 -7.71 7.08
CA LEU A 170 2.76 -8.78 8.00
C LEU A 170 3.72 -8.28 9.09
N ALA A 171 4.78 -7.59 8.68
CA ALA A 171 5.86 -7.23 9.59
C ALA A 171 5.50 -6.08 10.55
N CYS A 172 4.44 -5.33 10.26
CA CYS A 172 3.94 -4.24 11.08
C CYS A 172 2.61 -4.54 11.81
N GLN A 173 2.02 -5.73 11.63
CA GLN A 173 0.69 -6.06 12.17
C GLN A 173 0.58 -5.78 13.69
N ASP A 174 1.64 -6.09 14.45
CA ASP A 174 1.68 -5.98 15.90
C ASP A 174 2.06 -4.55 16.37
N ILE A 175 2.54 -3.71 15.45
CA ILE A 175 2.98 -2.33 15.71
C ILE A 175 1.87 -1.32 15.38
N PHE A 176 0.96 -1.64 14.47
CA PHE A 176 -0.08 -0.71 14.03
C PHE A 176 -0.94 -0.14 15.17
N GLY A 177 -1.15 -0.90 16.24
CA GLY A 177 -1.87 -0.43 17.43
C GLY A 177 -1.11 0.62 18.25
N GLU A 178 0.21 0.68 18.11
CA GLU A 178 1.07 1.65 18.79
C GLU A 178 1.26 2.96 18.02
N CYS A 179 0.88 2.97 16.74
CA CYS A 179 0.94 4.17 15.92
C CYS A 179 -0.18 5.13 16.32
N SER A 180 0.16 6.37 16.61
CA SER A 180 -0.80 7.45 16.85
C SER A 180 -1.86 7.41 15.74
N ASN A 181 -3.12 7.24 16.12
CA ASN A 181 -4.21 7.40 15.18
C ASN A 181 -4.29 8.90 14.88
N SER A 182 -3.64 9.33 13.82
CA SER A 182 -4.07 10.51 13.09
C SER A 182 -5.43 10.15 12.51
N ALA A 183 -6.47 10.14 13.34
CA ALA A 183 -7.83 10.19 12.88
C ALA A 183 -7.91 11.49 12.08
N VAL A 184 -7.77 11.38 10.76
CA VAL A 184 -8.01 12.49 9.86
C VAL A 184 -9.52 12.66 9.89
N THR A 185 -10.02 13.33 10.92
CA THR A 185 -11.33 13.97 10.87
C THR A 185 -11.19 15.06 9.82
N LEU A 186 -11.32 14.69 8.55
CA LEU A 186 -11.76 15.63 7.53
C LEU A 186 -13.11 16.12 8.04
N ALA A 187 -13.11 17.30 8.64
CA ALA A 187 -14.33 17.98 9.04
C ALA A 187 -15.22 18.03 7.80
N SER A 188 -16.19 17.13 7.73
CA SER A 188 -17.12 17.08 6.61
C SER A 188 -17.79 18.44 6.55
N PRO A 189 -17.68 19.18 5.42
CA PRO A 189 -18.30 20.50 5.30
C PRO A 189 -19.83 20.43 5.45
N PHE A 190 -20.43 19.23 5.42
CA PHE A 190 -21.85 19.01 5.71
C PHE A 190 -22.24 19.39 7.15
N LEU A 191 -21.33 19.37 8.12
CA LEU A 191 -21.70 19.74 9.50
C LEU A 191 -21.85 21.26 9.69
N PHE A 192 -21.19 22.08 8.87
CA PHE A 192 -21.34 23.54 8.93
C PHE A 192 -22.62 24.04 8.25
N ILE A 193 -23.17 23.27 7.30
CA ILE A 193 -24.44 23.63 6.64
C ILE A 193 -25.62 23.41 7.61
N LEU A 194 -25.59 22.38 8.45
CA LEU A 194 -26.65 22.12 9.44
C LEU A 194 -26.75 23.21 10.52
N LEU A 195 -25.63 23.83 10.92
CA LEU A 195 -25.63 24.93 11.89
C LEU A 195 -26.10 26.27 11.30
N ALA A 196 -25.90 26.50 10.00
CA ALA A 196 -26.39 27.71 9.34
C ALA A 196 -27.92 27.72 9.17
N PHE A 197 -28.54 26.56 8.94
CA PHE A 197 -30.00 26.47 8.84
C PHE A 197 -30.71 26.65 10.18
N LEU A 198 -30.10 26.28 11.32
CA LEU A 198 -30.69 26.48 12.64
C LEU A 198 -30.71 27.96 13.08
N TYR A 199 -29.84 28.81 12.54
CA TYR A 199 -29.80 30.25 12.84
C TYR A 199 -30.78 31.10 12.01
N MET A 200 -31.35 30.57 10.93
CA MET A 200 -32.34 31.30 10.12
C MET A 200 -33.80 31.08 10.59
N PHE A 201 -34.03 30.21 11.57
CA PHE A 201 -35.37 29.86 12.08
C PHE A 201 -35.58 30.23 13.56
N LEU A 202 -34.72 31.09 14.13
CA LEU A 202 -34.82 31.64 15.49
C LEU A 202 -34.93 33.16 15.45
#